data_AF-A0A151Z8X7-F1
#
_entry.id   AF-A0A151Z8X7-F1
#
_cell.length_a   1.000
_cell.length_b   1.000
_cell.length_c   1.000
_cell.angle_alpha   90.00
_cell.angle_beta   90.00
_cell.angle_gamma   90.00
#
_symmetry.space_group_name_H-M   'P 1'
#
loop_
_entity.id
_entity.type
_entity.pdbx_description
1 polymer ?
#
loop_
_entity_poly.entity_id
_entity_poly.type
_entity_poly.pdbx_seq_one_letter_code
_entity_poly.pdbx_strand_id
1 'polypeptide(L)'
;MYYKNIYFLVFLILIFQLIGYNSQIVHGPKLYLGDVNRGDQGKNITKLQRYDWSWCKLYIRDNYTHFEASVTFHPRVDEFTTLQIPNSNSSIMHNPNITIWLEFPGKRNITTYIDNSVYEVKTLNCTMENGTRVDVTGCKNSELTYNETKLVNYEMVNVTKQVPLLLEPKHIYDPFYENDSGVMVNYLTAIVQLDSGIIIDAIWDGDRLKSTCKDCGRCLDGQCGVKPSSLKCDTIGCQLKIFVAWAGVDRFGKKCISINKIPSAFRKYSTTPISELGLGLLNDFIYRVDSNTANPNQA
;
A
#
# COMPACT_ATOMS: atom_id res chain seq x y z
N MET A 1 -15.89 -6.54 54.67
CA MET A 1 -15.11 -6.18 53.45
C MET A 1 -15.91 -6.25 52.14
N TYR A 2 -17.16 -6.76 52.12
CA TYR A 2 -17.95 -6.90 50.88
C TYR A 2 -18.60 -5.62 50.32
N TYR A 3 -18.91 -4.63 51.17
CA TYR A 3 -19.63 -3.42 50.75
C TYR A 3 -18.82 -2.49 49.83
N LYS A 4 -17.48 -2.51 49.88
CA LYS A 4 -16.64 -1.65 49.00
C LYS A 4 -16.70 -2.05 47.52
N ASN A 5 -16.94 -3.33 47.20
CA ASN A 5 -16.99 -3.78 45.81
C ASN A 5 -18.32 -3.42 45.12
N ILE A 6 -19.41 -3.29 45.86
CA ILE A 6 -20.72 -2.92 45.30
C ILE A 6 -20.70 -1.47 44.80
N TYR A 7 -20.13 -0.53 45.57
CA TYR A 7 -20.04 0.87 45.15
C TYR A 7 -19.17 1.05 43.92
N PHE A 8 -18.08 0.29 43.81
CA PHE A 8 -17.23 0.32 42.62
C PHE A 8 -17.98 -0.17 41.38
N LEU A 9 -18.75 -1.26 41.49
CA LEU A 9 -19.51 -1.82 40.37
C LEU A 9 -20.64 -0.88 39.92
N VAL A 10 -21.34 -0.24 40.86
CA VAL A 10 -22.38 0.76 40.56
C VAL A 10 -21.78 2.00 39.89
N PHE A 11 -20.61 2.46 40.36
CA PHE A 11 -19.90 3.58 39.74
C PHE A 11 -19.45 3.27 38.31
N LEU A 12 -18.99 2.04 38.06
CA LEU A 12 -18.56 1.58 36.74
C LEU A 12 -19.74 1.48 35.75
N ILE A 13 -20.92 1.03 36.23
CA ILE A 13 -22.17 1.03 35.45
C ILE A 13 -22.59 2.47 35.11
N LEU A 14 -22.49 3.41 36.04
CA LEU A 14 -22.81 4.83 35.80
C LEU A 14 -21.86 5.45 34.76
N ILE A 15 -20.57 5.14 34.81
CA ILE A 15 -19.60 5.58 33.78
C ILE A 15 -19.98 5.02 32.41
N PHE A 16 -20.32 3.73 32.31
CA PHE A 16 -20.75 3.13 31.04
C PHE A 16 -22.04 3.74 30.51
N GLN A 17 -22.99 4.10 31.39
CA GLN A 17 -24.20 4.81 30.97
C GLN A 17 -23.88 6.23 30.48
N LEU A 18 -22.98 6.96 31.14
CA LEU A 18 -22.55 8.30 30.71
C LEU A 18 -21.78 8.28 29.38
N ILE A 19 -20.93 7.27 29.15
CA ILE A 19 -20.22 7.10 27.87
C ILE A 19 -21.20 6.75 26.75
N GLY A 20 -22.25 5.97 27.05
CA GLY A 20 -23.30 5.62 26.07
C GLY A 20 -24.07 6.83 25.53
N TYR A 21 -24.37 7.83 26.38
CA TYR A 21 -25.20 8.98 26.03
C TYR A 21 -24.56 9.97 25.05
N ASN A 22 -23.23 10.02 24.96
CA ASN A 22 -22.51 10.88 24.01
C ASN A 22 -21.72 10.11 22.96
N SER A 23 -21.85 8.77 22.93
CA SER A 23 -21.16 7.96 21.95
C SER A 23 -21.78 8.14 20.57
N GLN A 24 -20.96 8.59 19.60
CA GLN A 24 -21.27 8.56 18.18
C GLN A 24 -21.64 7.15 17.67
N ILE A 25 -21.30 6.09 18.41
CA ILE A 25 -21.69 4.70 18.09
C ILE A 25 -23.18 4.45 18.38
N VAL A 26 -23.75 5.14 19.38
CA VAL A 26 -25.15 4.97 19.81
C VAL A 26 -26.06 6.06 19.18
N HIS A 27 -25.56 7.28 19.04
CA HIS A 27 -26.32 8.44 18.57
C HIS A 27 -25.84 9.03 17.24
N GLY A 28 -24.85 8.42 16.58
CA GLY A 28 -24.56 8.71 15.18
C GLY A 28 -25.78 8.44 14.30
N PRO A 29 -25.84 8.98 13.06
CA PRO A 29 -26.94 8.73 12.15
C PRO A 29 -27.16 7.21 12.04
N LYS A 30 -28.33 6.75 12.49
CA LYS A 30 -28.73 5.35 12.35
C LYS A 30 -28.53 4.99 10.88
N LEU A 31 -27.72 3.98 10.60
CA LEU A 31 -27.66 3.38 9.27
C LEU A 31 -29.09 2.95 8.96
N TYR A 32 -29.75 3.66 8.04
CA TYR A 32 -31.05 3.24 7.52
C TYR A 32 -30.81 1.94 6.77
N LEU A 33 -30.94 0.81 7.48
CA LEU A 33 -31.40 -0.43 6.89
C LEU A 33 -32.83 -0.14 6.46
N GLY A 34 -33.01 0.24 5.20
CA GLY A 34 -34.35 0.32 4.63
C GLY A 34 -34.96 -1.08 4.67
N ASP A 35 -36.02 -1.26 5.43
CA ASP A 35 -36.88 -2.45 5.29
C ASP A 35 -37.45 -2.44 3.88
N VAL A 36 -37.09 -3.46 3.11
CA VAL A 36 -37.69 -3.68 1.80
C VAL A 36 -38.81 -4.69 1.98
N ASN A 37 -40.03 -4.21 1.73
CA ASN A 37 -41.22 -5.02 1.56
C ASN A 37 -40.91 -6.18 0.59
N ARG A 38 -41.04 -7.42 1.08
CA ARG A 38 -40.87 -8.62 0.27
C ARG A 38 -42.07 -8.76 -0.66
N GLY A 39 -41.91 -8.33 -1.90
CA GLY A 39 -42.70 -8.84 -3.01
C GLY A 39 -42.13 -10.18 -3.49
N ASP A 40 -43.02 -11.15 -3.75
CA ASP A 40 -42.77 -12.58 -4.02
C ASP A 40 -41.94 -12.95 -5.26
N GLN A 41 -41.19 -12.02 -5.88
CA GLN A 41 -40.47 -12.33 -7.12
C GLN A 41 -38.96 -12.14 -6.96
N GLY A 42 -38.30 -13.28 -6.79
CA GLY A 42 -36.86 -13.41 -6.60
C GLY A 42 -36.03 -12.71 -7.69
N LYS A 43 -35.16 -11.82 -7.23
CA LYS A 43 -33.86 -11.57 -7.87
C LYS A 43 -32.79 -11.54 -6.79
N ASN A 44 -31.75 -12.34 -7.00
CA ASN A 44 -30.56 -12.37 -6.17
C ASN A 44 -29.83 -11.04 -6.34
N ILE A 45 -29.98 -10.12 -5.38
CA ILE A 45 -29.17 -8.91 -5.33
C ILE A 45 -28.18 -9.09 -4.19
N THR A 46 -26.97 -9.56 -4.52
CA THR A 46 -25.77 -9.34 -3.71
C THR A 46 -25.43 -7.85 -3.75
N LYS A 47 -26.11 -7.06 -2.92
CA LYS A 47 -25.72 -5.67 -2.68
C LYS A 47 -24.47 -5.70 -1.81
N LEU A 48 -23.31 -5.54 -2.44
CA LEU A 48 -22.02 -5.35 -1.80
C LEU A 48 -22.13 -4.21 -0.78
N GLN A 49 -21.63 -4.44 0.44
CA GLN A 49 -21.53 -3.40 1.45
C GLN A 49 -20.58 -2.29 0.96
N ARG A 50 -20.73 -1.09 1.53
CA ARG A 50 -20.10 0.18 1.09
C ARG A 50 -18.57 0.12 0.87
N TYR A 51 -17.87 -0.91 1.34
CA TYR A 51 -16.41 -1.02 1.40
C TYR A 51 -15.84 -2.35 0.86
N ASP A 52 -16.62 -3.16 0.13
CA ASP A 52 -16.12 -4.43 -0.41
C ASP A 52 -15.07 -4.23 -1.51
N TRP A 53 -15.00 -3.03 -2.09
CA TRP A 53 -14.03 -2.67 -3.14
C TRP A 53 -12.77 -1.97 -2.59
N SER A 54 -12.75 -1.63 -1.29
CA SER A 54 -11.63 -0.91 -0.66
C SER A 54 -10.82 -1.78 0.29
N TRP A 55 -10.79 -3.11 0.05
CA TRP A 55 -9.97 -4.00 0.87
C TRP A 55 -8.47 -3.76 0.65
N CYS A 56 -7.66 -4.19 1.60
CA CYS A 56 -6.22 -4.25 1.49
C CYS A 56 -5.76 -5.53 2.21
N LYS A 57 -4.81 -6.25 1.61
CA LYS A 57 -4.25 -7.45 2.22
C LYS A 57 -2.81 -7.17 2.63
N LEU A 58 -2.54 -7.26 3.92
CA LEU A 58 -1.19 -7.22 4.48
C LEU A 58 -0.59 -8.60 4.40
N TYR A 59 0.61 -8.69 3.86
CA TYR A 59 1.45 -9.87 3.89
C TYR A 59 2.64 -9.66 4.81
N ILE A 60 3.05 -10.72 5.48
CA ILE A 60 4.23 -10.80 6.33
C ILE A 60 4.98 -12.06 5.93
N ARG A 61 6.28 -11.93 5.66
CA ARG A 61 7.15 -13.05 5.34
C ARG A 61 8.41 -13.01 6.18
N ASP A 62 8.77 -14.17 6.73
CA ASP A 62 10.09 -14.42 7.27
C ASP A 62 10.96 -15.05 6.17
N ASN A 63 11.97 -14.31 5.72
CA ASN A 63 12.86 -14.74 4.65
C ASN A 63 13.75 -15.92 5.03
N TYR A 64 14.00 -16.13 6.33
CA TYR A 64 14.82 -17.23 6.84
C TYR A 64 14.01 -18.52 6.98
N THR A 65 12.84 -18.46 7.62
CA THR A 65 12.00 -19.66 7.80
C THR A 65 11.10 -19.95 6.60
N HIS A 66 11.00 -19.01 5.65
CA HIS A 66 10.03 -19.01 4.56
C HIS A 66 8.57 -19.04 5.02
N PHE A 67 8.30 -18.70 6.29
CA PHE A 67 6.95 -18.52 6.79
C PHE A 67 6.31 -17.31 6.09
N GLU A 68 5.07 -17.47 5.63
CA GLU A 68 4.27 -16.41 5.03
C GLU A 68 2.87 -16.42 5.64
N ALA A 69 2.39 -15.24 6.03
CA ALA A 69 1.04 -15.03 6.54
C ALA A 69 0.43 -13.80 5.88
N SER A 70 -0.90 -13.78 5.79
CA SER A 70 -1.61 -12.62 5.30
C SER A 70 -2.90 -12.36 6.06
N VAL A 71 -3.32 -11.10 6.09
CA VAL A 71 -4.59 -10.65 6.69
C VAL A 71 -5.23 -9.59 5.82
N THR A 72 -6.53 -9.75 5.55
CA THR A 72 -7.32 -8.76 4.81
C THR A 72 -8.00 -7.80 5.78
N PHE A 73 -7.95 -6.52 5.49
CA PHE A 73 -8.65 -5.47 6.22
C PHE A 73 -9.29 -4.47 5.24
N HIS A 74 -10.25 -3.68 5.71
CA HIS A 74 -11.01 -2.74 4.87
C HIS A 74 -10.75 -1.30 5.34
N PRO A 75 -9.73 -0.62 4.81
CA PRO A 75 -9.54 0.80 5.07
C PRO A 75 -10.76 1.62 4.64
N ARG A 76 -11.09 2.61 5.46
CA ARG A 76 -12.15 3.56 5.15
C ARG A 76 -11.63 4.53 4.09
N VAL A 77 -12.37 4.65 2.99
CA VAL A 77 -12.05 5.56 1.89
C VAL A 77 -12.18 6.99 2.38
N ASP A 78 -11.18 7.81 2.05
CA ASP A 78 -11.09 9.22 2.42
C ASP A 78 -10.98 9.51 3.94
N GLU A 79 -10.77 8.45 4.74
CA GLU A 79 -10.43 8.54 6.16
C GLU A 79 -9.04 7.94 6.38
N PHE A 80 -8.32 8.50 7.35
CA PHE A 80 -7.02 7.96 7.72
C PHE A 80 -7.22 6.65 8.49
N THR A 81 -6.82 5.52 7.91
CA THR A 81 -6.93 4.20 8.56
C THR A 81 -5.58 3.77 9.10
N THR A 82 -5.56 3.31 10.36
CA THR A 82 -4.37 2.75 11.01
C THR A 82 -4.59 1.27 11.29
N LEU A 83 -3.67 0.43 10.80
CA LEU A 83 -3.53 -0.96 11.22
C LEU A 83 -2.46 -1.05 12.30
N GLN A 84 -2.82 -1.57 13.47
CA GLN A 84 -1.91 -1.82 14.58
C GLN A 84 -1.74 -3.32 14.76
N ILE A 85 -0.49 -3.79 14.81
CA ILE A 85 -0.18 -5.19 15.07
C ILE A 85 0.26 -5.30 16.54
N PRO A 86 -0.62 -5.73 17.45
CA PRO A 86 -0.27 -5.83 18.87
C PRO A 86 0.82 -6.89 19.07
N ASN A 87 1.67 -6.68 20.08
CA ASN A 87 2.78 -7.58 20.42
C ASN A 87 3.73 -7.89 19.25
N SER A 88 3.82 -7.02 18.24
CA SER A 88 4.76 -7.16 17.11
C SER A 88 6.22 -7.07 17.53
N ASN A 89 6.49 -6.69 18.78
CA ASN A 89 7.81 -6.32 19.28
C ASN A 89 8.86 -7.43 19.09
N SER A 90 8.54 -8.66 19.51
CA SER A 90 9.49 -9.78 19.48
C SER A 90 9.50 -10.55 18.16
N SER A 91 8.41 -10.52 17.39
CA SER A 91 8.25 -11.34 16.17
C SER A 91 8.53 -10.59 14.87
N ILE A 92 8.19 -9.29 14.81
CA ILE A 92 8.24 -8.48 13.58
C ILE A 92 9.26 -7.35 13.73
N MET A 93 9.17 -6.57 14.82
CA MET A 93 9.91 -5.33 14.99
C MET A 93 11.41 -5.51 15.25
N HIS A 94 11.84 -6.69 15.72
CA HIS A 94 13.25 -6.99 16.01
C HIS A 94 13.76 -8.20 15.20
N ASN A 95 13.03 -8.64 14.18
CA ASN A 95 13.44 -9.75 13.33
C ASN A 95 13.96 -9.23 11.98
N PRO A 96 15.27 -9.34 11.68
CA PRO A 96 15.84 -8.85 10.43
C PRO A 96 15.33 -9.56 9.19
N ASN A 97 14.79 -10.76 9.36
CA ASN A 97 14.31 -11.57 8.25
C ASN A 97 12.87 -11.22 7.84
N ILE A 98 12.18 -10.39 8.62
CA ILE A 98 10.78 -10.05 8.34
C ILE A 98 10.69 -8.95 7.30
N THR A 99 9.92 -9.25 6.26
CA THR A 99 9.44 -8.28 5.28
C THR A 99 7.92 -8.22 5.30
N ILE A 100 7.38 -7.04 4.99
CA ILE A 100 5.94 -6.85 4.82
C ILE A 100 5.63 -6.18 3.50
N TRP A 101 4.46 -6.47 2.95
CA TRP A 101 3.93 -5.74 1.79
C TRP A 101 2.41 -5.68 1.82
N LEU A 102 1.84 -4.81 0.99
CA LEU A 102 0.40 -4.66 0.84
C LEU A 102 -0.03 -5.02 -0.59
N GLU A 103 -1.20 -5.61 -0.69
CA GLU A 103 -1.94 -5.81 -1.94
C GLU A 103 -3.26 -5.05 -1.87
N PHE A 104 -3.60 -4.36 -2.96
CA PHE A 104 -4.87 -3.65 -3.12
C PHE A 104 -5.69 -4.25 -4.27
N PRO A 105 -7.04 -4.15 -4.22
CA PRO A 105 -7.88 -4.52 -5.35
C PRO A 105 -7.60 -3.58 -6.52
N GLY A 106 -7.36 -4.17 -7.68
CA GLY A 106 -7.11 -3.43 -8.91
C GLY A 106 -5.88 -3.93 -9.63
N LYS A 107 -5.58 -3.28 -10.75
CA LYS A 107 -4.38 -3.52 -11.55
C LYS A 107 -3.81 -2.19 -11.99
N ARG A 108 -2.49 -2.05 -11.94
CA ARG A 108 -1.79 -0.91 -12.58
C ARG A 108 -1.30 -1.31 -13.96
N ASN A 109 -1.30 -0.34 -14.86
CA ASN A 109 -0.66 -0.46 -16.16
C ASN A 109 0.83 -0.19 -15.99
N ILE A 110 1.67 -1.17 -16.32
CA ILE A 110 3.13 -0.98 -16.46
C ILE A 110 3.46 -0.98 -17.94
N THR A 111 4.02 0.12 -18.43
CA THR A 111 4.54 0.23 -19.78
C THR A 111 6.04 -0.08 -19.76
N THR A 112 6.43 -1.18 -20.40
CA THR A 112 7.83 -1.57 -20.60
C THR A 112 8.23 -1.30 -22.05
N TYR A 113 9.45 -0.81 -22.25
CA TYR A 113 10.04 -0.64 -23.57
C TYR A 113 10.88 -1.87 -23.89
N ILE A 114 10.56 -2.55 -25.00
CA ILE A 114 11.28 -3.72 -25.47
C ILE A 114 11.89 -3.37 -26.81
N ASP A 115 13.18 -3.67 -26.99
CA ASP A 115 13.84 -3.56 -28.28
C ASP A 115 13.44 -4.76 -29.14
N ASN A 116 12.62 -4.51 -30.15
CA ASN A 116 12.32 -5.49 -31.17
C ASN A 116 13.36 -5.40 -32.29
N SER A 117 14.08 -6.50 -32.50
CA SER A 117 14.98 -6.65 -33.65
C SER A 117 14.18 -6.64 -34.94
N VAL A 118 14.42 -5.65 -35.79
CA VAL A 118 13.84 -5.55 -37.14
C VAL A 118 14.81 -6.15 -38.14
N TYR A 119 14.37 -7.23 -38.79
CA TYR A 119 15.13 -7.91 -39.82
C TYR A 119 14.57 -7.54 -41.20
N GLU A 120 15.44 -7.13 -42.10
CA GLU A 120 15.10 -7.06 -43.52
C GLU A 120 15.38 -8.42 -44.14
N VAL A 121 14.38 -8.93 -44.85
CA VAL A 121 14.50 -10.17 -45.61
C VAL A 121 14.83 -9.78 -47.04
N LYS A 122 16.06 -10.06 -47.46
CA LYS A 122 16.48 -9.86 -48.85
C LYS A 122 16.46 -11.20 -49.57
N THR A 123 15.61 -11.31 -50.58
CA THR A 123 15.61 -12.48 -51.47
C THR A 123 16.75 -12.34 -52.47
N LEU A 124 17.69 -13.28 -52.44
CA LEU A 124 18.84 -13.34 -53.33
C LEU A 124 18.72 -14.55 -54.25
N ASN A 125 19.13 -14.37 -55.51
CA ASN A 125 19.17 -15.46 -56.47
C ASN A 125 20.39 -16.35 -56.19
N CYS A 126 20.22 -17.67 -56.24
CA CYS A 126 21.33 -18.59 -56.21
C CYS A 126 22.08 -18.52 -57.55
N THR A 127 23.27 -17.90 -57.57
CA THR A 127 24.07 -17.80 -58.80
C THR A 127 24.79 -19.11 -59.10
N MET A 128 24.74 -19.53 -60.37
CA MET A 128 25.49 -20.67 -60.89
C MET A 128 26.79 -20.14 -61.48
N GLU A 129 27.94 -20.64 -61.05
CA GLU A 129 29.24 -20.30 -61.60
C GLU A 129 29.78 -21.52 -62.35
N ASN A 130 29.97 -21.40 -63.66
CA ASN A 130 30.38 -22.50 -64.57
C ASN A 130 29.51 -23.77 -64.48
N GLY A 131 28.19 -23.61 -64.29
CA GLY A 131 27.25 -24.73 -64.22
C GLY A 131 27.26 -25.50 -62.89
N THR A 132 28.19 -25.16 -62.00
CA THR A 132 28.22 -25.61 -60.60
C THR A 132 27.63 -24.53 -59.68
N ARG A 133 26.84 -24.96 -58.69
CA ARG A 133 26.18 -24.05 -57.74
C ARG A 133 27.21 -23.57 -56.72
N VAL A 134 27.38 -22.25 -56.57
CA VAL A 134 28.27 -21.67 -55.55
C VAL A 134 27.70 -22.04 -54.17
N ASP A 135 28.52 -22.65 -53.31
CA ASP A 135 28.12 -23.20 -52.02
C ASP A 135 27.85 -22.09 -50.99
N VAL A 136 26.74 -21.37 -51.17
CA VAL A 136 26.20 -20.46 -50.18
C VAL A 136 25.24 -21.28 -49.32
N THR A 137 25.44 -21.27 -48.00
CA THR A 137 24.82 -22.17 -47.03
C THR A 137 23.27 -22.17 -47.06
N GLY A 138 22.64 -21.16 -47.68
CA GLY A 138 21.19 -21.04 -47.88
C GLY A 138 20.63 -21.62 -49.18
N CYS A 139 21.46 -22.03 -50.14
CA CYS A 139 21.04 -22.57 -51.44
C CYS A 139 21.07 -24.11 -51.47
N LYS A 140 20.25 -24.78 -50.65
CA LYS A 140 20.12 -26.26 -50.67
C LYS A 140 18.86 -26.70 -51.42
N ASN A 141 18.99 -27.75 -52.24
CA ASN A 141 17.92 -28.46 -52.98
C ASN A 141 16.98 -27.60 -53.86
N SER A 142 17.25 -27.56 -55.18
CA SER A 142 16.37 -27.08 -56.27
C SER A 142 15.78 -25.66 -56.26
N GLU A 143 15.81 -24.92 -55.15
CA GLU A 143 15.24 -23.57 -55.08
C GLU A 143 16.14 -22.53 -55.77
N LEU A 144 15.58 -21.71 -56.66
CA LEU A 144 16.36 -20.71 -57.44
C LEU A 144 16.74 -19.46 -56.62
N THR A 145 16.17 -19.31 -55.43
CA THR A 145 16.33 -18.14 -54.56
C THR A 145 16.45 -18.57 -53.10
N TYR A 146 17.13 -17.76 -52.28
CA TYR A 146 17.12 -17.91 -50.83
C TYR A 146 16.87 -16.55 -50.16
N ASN A 147 16.35 -16.60 -48.93
CA ASN A 147 16.10 -15.41 -48.13
C ASN A 147 17.26 -15.21 -47.14
N GLU A 148 18.02 -14.14 -47.33
CA GLU A 148 18.99 -13.69 -46.34
C GLU A 148 18.28 -12.76 -45.35
N THR A 149 18.37 -13.07 -44.06
CA THR A 149 17.84 -12.20 -43.00
C THR A 149 18.99 -11.37 -42.45
N LYS A 150 18.89 -10.04 -42.58
CA LYS A 150 19.87 -9.12 -42.01
C LYS A 150 19.19 -8.27 -40.95
N LEU A 151 19.79 -8.18 -39.77
CA LEU A 151 19.36 -7.24 -38.74
C LEU A 151 19.60 -5.81 -39.27
N VAL A 152 18.53 -5.02 -39.39
CA VAL A 152 18.60 -3.66 -39.94
C VAL A 152 18.51 -2.61 -38.85
N ASN A 153 17.60 -2.81 -37.89
CA ASN A 153 17.40 -1.82 -36.82
C ASN A 153 16.84 -2.48 -35.56
N TYR A 154 16.86 -1.73 -34.46
CA TYR A 154 16.08 -2.01 -33.26
C TYR A 154 14.93 -1.00 -33.20
N GLU A 155 13.70 -1.49 -33.11
CA GLU A 155 12.53 -0.67 -32.86
C GLU A 155 12.13 -0.80 -31.40
N MET A 156 12.10 0.33 -30.67
CA MET A 156 11.54 0.36 -29.32
C MET A 156 10.02 0.26 -29.41
N VAL A 157 9.47 -0.87 -28.93
CA VAL A 157 8.03 -1.10 -28.84
C VAL A 157 7.58 -0.95 -27.40
N ASN A 158 6.50 -0.20 -27.19
CA ASN A 158 5.87 -0.04 -25.88
C ASN A 158 4.87 -1.18 -25.61
N VAL A 159 5.16 -1.99 -24.59
CA VAL A 159 4.25 -3.06 -24.17
C VAL A 159 3.64 -2.67 -22.83
N THR A 160 2.33 -2.47 -22.80
CA THR A 160 1.59 -2.19 -21.56
C THR A 160 0.98 -3.48 -21.02
N LYS A 161 1.35 -3.85 -19.79
CA LYS A 161 0.79 -5.00 -19.07
C LYS A 161 0.06 -4.54 -17.82
N GLN A 162 -1.08 -5.17 -17.56
CA GLN A 162 -1.79 -4.99 -16.30
C GLN A 162 -1.21 -5.95 -15.25
N VAL A 163 -0.68 -5.41 -14.17
CA VAL A 163 -0.18 -6.19 -13.03
C VAL A 163 -1.00 -5.91 -11.78
N PRO A 164 -1.10 -6.88 -10.84
CA PRO A 164 -1.71 -6.64 -9.54
C PRO A 164 -1.09 -5.43 -8.83
N LEU A 165 -1.91 -4.71 -8.07
CA LEU A 165 -1.45 -3.61 -7.22
C LEU A 165 -0.77 -4.16 -5.96
N LEU A 166 0.46 -4.62 -6.15
CA LEU A 166 1.33 -5.11 -5.09
C LEU A 166 2.37 -4.04 -4.78
N LEU A 167 2.47 -3.64 -3.50
CA LEU A 167 3.55 -2.80 -3.04
C LEU A 167 4.83 -3.64 -2.85
N GLU A 168 5.98 -3.01 -3.06
CA GLU A 168 7.27 -3.69 -2.85
C GLU A 168 7.44 -4.09 -1.38
N PRO A 169 8.02 -5.27 -1.08
CA PRO A 169 8.35 -5.67 0.29
C PRO A 169 9.27 -4.69 1.00
N LYS A 170 9.01 -4.45 2.29
CA LYS A 170 9.79 -3.58 3.18
C LYS A 170 10.28 -4.33 4.39
N HIS A 171 11.57 -4.18 4.72
CA HIS A 171 12.14 -4.59 5.99
C HIS A 171 11.68 -3.65 7.10
N ILE A 172 11.45 -4.23 8.27
CA ILE A 172 11.06 -3.48 9.48
C ILE A 172 12.24 -3.21 10.38
N TYR A 173 13.28 -4.04 10.29
CA TYR A 173 14.43 -3.99 11.18
C TYR A 173 15.71 -4.39 10.44
N ASP A 174 16.79 -3.66 10.69
CA ASP A 174 18.14 -4.04 10.30
C ASP A 174 19.09 -3.84 11.50
N PRO A 175 19.60 -4.93 12.12
CA PRO A 175 20.49 -4.87 13.27
C PRO A 175 21.91 -4.42 12.92
N PHE A 176 22.30 -4.40 11.65
CA PHE A 176 23.66 -4.11 11.19
C PHE A 176 23.79 -2.74 10.52
N TYR A 177 22.73 -1.93 10.57
CA TYR A 177 22.71 -0.62 9.93
C TYR A 177 23.81 0.30 10.46
N GLU A 178 24.73 0.68 9.57
CA GLU A 178 25.83 1.64 9.79
C GLU A 178 26.71 1.34 11.03
N ASN A 179 26.90 0.05 11.40
CA ASN A 179 27.64 -0.38 12.60
C ASN A 179 27.09 0.16 13.93
N ASP A 180 25.86 0.67 13.91
CA ASP A 180 25.16 1.27 15.03
C ASP A 180 24.19 0.24 15.65
N SER A 181 23.51 0.58 16.74
CA SER A 181 22.57 -0.29 17.49
C SER A 181 21.29 -0.71 16.74
N GLY A 182 21.37 -0.93 15.43
CA GLY A 182 20.27 -1.23 14.50
C GLY A 182 19.42 -0.01 14.12
N VAL A 183 18.66 -0.18 13.04
CA VAL A 183 17.58 0.73 12.61
C VAL A 183 16.26 -0.04 12.54
N MET A 184 15.17 0.65 12.87
CA MET A 184 13.83 0.07 12.80
C MET A 184 12.83 1.06 12.22
N VAL A 185 11.89 0.57 11.41
CA VAL A 185 10.77 1.32 10.86
C VAL A 185 9.54 1.04 11.72
N ASN A 186 9.09 2.03 12.48
CA ASN A 186 7.96 1.88 13.40
C ASN A 186 6.60 2.22 12.79
N TYR A 187 6.59 2.90 11.65
CA TYR A 187 5.37 3.11 10.89
C TYR A 187 5.63 3.16 9.38
N LEU A 188 4.63 2.74 8.61
CA LEU A 188 4.63 2.78 7.15
C LEU A 188 3.38 3.51 6.68
N THR A 189 3.47 4.22 5.56
CA THR A 189 2.30 4.86 4.94
C THR A 189 2.19 4.40 3.51
N ALA A 190 1.07 3.77 3.16
CA ALA A 190 0.69 3.46 1.79
C ALA A 190 -0.25 4.55 1.27
N ILE A 191 0.03 5.03 0.07
CA ILE A 191 -0.81 5.99 -0.65
C ILE A 191 -1.49 5.24 -1.78
N VAL A 192 -2.82 5.29 -1.77
CA VAL A 192 -3.69 4.65 -2.74
C VAL A 192 -4.29 5.73 -3.64
N GLN A 193 -4.05 5.64 -4.93
CA GLN A 193 -4.54 6.58 -5.92
C GLN A 193 -5.91 6.12 -6.45
N LEU A 194 -6.89 6.99 -6.31
CA LEU A 194 -8.24 6.82 -6.85
C LEU A 194 -8.44 7.69 -8.09
N ASP A 195 -9.08 7.11 -9.10
CA ASP A 195 -9.70 7.84 -10.20
C ASP A 195 -11.16 7.42 -10.30
N SER A 196 -12.06 8.38 -10.08
CA SER A 196 -13.50 8.17 -10.15
C SER A 196 -13.97 7.00 -9.29
N GLY A 197 -13.35 6.81 -8.11
CA GLY A 197 -13.65 5.73 -7.17
C GLY A 197 -13.07 4.36 -7.54
N ILE A 198 -12.22 4.29 -8.56
CA ILE A 198 -11.47 3.09 -8.93
C ILE A 198 -10.03 3.24 -8.43
N ILE A 199 -9.50 2.21 -7.77
CA ILE A 199 -8.08 2.17 -7.41
C ILE A 199 -7.25 1.92 -8.67
N ILE A 200 -6.42 2.90 -9.03
CA ILE A 200 -5.59 2.84 -10.24
C ILE A 200 -4.11 2.64 -9.93
N ASP A 201 -3.66 2.99 -8.73
CA ASP A 201 -2.28 2.80 -8.30
C ASP A 201 -2.17 2.77 -6.77
N ALA A 202 -1.07 2.23 -6.27
CA ALA A 202 -0.67 2.33 -4.88
C ALA A 202 0.85 2.35 -4.76
N ILE A 203 1.36 3.13 -3.80
CA ILE A 203 2.80 3.25 -3.55
C ILE A 203 3.07 3.46 -2.06
N TRP A 204 4.21 2.97 -1.55
CA TRP A 204 4.70 3.41 -0.26
C TRP A 204 5.11 4.88 -0.33
N ASP A 205 4.75 5.67 0.67
CA ASP A 205 5.07 7.09 0.66
C ASP A 205 6.59 7.33 0.59
N GLY A 206 7.39 6.53 1.30
CA GLY A 206 8.85 6.58 1.21
C GLY A 206 9.42 6.39 -0.20
N ASP A 207 8.71 5.65 -1.07
CA ASP A 207 9.16 5.34 -2.42
C ASP A 207 8.78 6.43 -3.45
N ARG A 208 7.94 7.40 -3.07
CA ARG A 208 7.48 8.46 -3.99
C ARG A 208 8.60 9.39 -4.42
N LEU A 209 9.54 9.67 -3.54
CA LEU A 209 10.65 10.57 -3.79
C LEU A 209 11.97 9.90 -3.39
N LYS A 210 12.92 9.84 -4.32
CA LYS A 210 14.28 9.33 -4.01
C LYS A 210 14.98 10.14 -2.91
N SER A 211 14.49 11.35 -2.61
CA SER A 211 14.98 12.21 -1.55
C SER A 211 14.32 11.99 -0.18
N THR A 212 13.30 11.13 -0.04
CA THR A 212 12.59 10.96 1.24
C THR A 212 13.53 10.59 2.38
N CYS A 213 14.55 9.79 2.10
CA CYS A 213 15.56 9.42 3.07
C CYS A 213 16.68 10.45 3.29
N LYS A 214 16.79 11.52 2.49
CA LYS A 214 17.86 12.53 2.66
C LYS A 214 17.71 13.33 3.95
N ASP A 215 16.47 13.53 4.40
CA ASP A 215 16.15 14.31 5.59
C ASP A 215 16.00 13.42 6.84
N CYS A 216 16.21 12.10 6.71
CA CYS A 216 16.05 11.15 7.79
C CYS A 216 17.42 10.73 8.34
N GLY A 217 17.54 10.69 9.66
CA GLY A 217 18.80 10.29 10.30
C GLY A 217 19.20 8.85 9.99
N ARG A 218 18.23 7.98 9.66
CA ARG A 218 18.45 6.60 9.18
C ARG A 218 17.37 6.23 8.16
N CYS A 219 17.72 5.39 7.20
CA CYS A 219 16.83 4.96 6.12
C CYS A 219 16.89 3.44 5.95
N LEU A 220 15.73 2.79 5.95
CA LEU A 220 15.60 1.36 5.64
C LEU A 220 14.57 1.21 4.51
N ASP A 221 15.00 0.66 3.37
CA ASP A 221 14.16 0.46 2.17
C ASP A 221 13.34 1.69 1.71
N GLY A 222 13.97 2.87 1.74
CA GLY A 222 13.29 4.12 1.37
C GLY A 222 12.34 4.66 2.45
N GLN A 223 12.27 4.02 3.61
CA GLN A 223 11.47 4.44 4.75
C GLN A 223 12.36 5.02 5.85
N CYS A 224 11.87 6.05 6.54
CA CYS A 224 12.62 6.65 7.62
C CYS A 224 12.59 5.75 8.86
N GLY A 225 13.77 5.43 9.37
CA GLY A 225 13.94 4.56 10.52
C GLY A 225 14.47 5.30 11.75
N VAL A 226 14.27 4.68 12.91
CA VAL A 226 14.74 5.16 14.21
C VAL A 226 15.61 4.10 14.89
N LYS A 227 16.41 4.50 15.88
CA LYS A 227 17.13 3.55 16.73
C LYS A 227 16.12 2.78 17.60
N PRO A 228 16.18 1.44 17.69
CA PRO A 228 15.30 0.67 18.58
C PRO A 228 15.35 1.19 20.03
N SER A 229 16.55 1.52 20.51
CA SER A 229 16.78 2.07 21.86
C SER A 229 16.16 3.45 22.11
N SER A 230 15.84 4.20 21.06
CA SER A 230 15.23 5.54 21.18
C SER A 230 13.71 5.48 21.37
N LEU A 231 13.08 4.33 21.13
CA LEU A 231 11.64 4.19 21.25
C LEU A 231 11.24 3.88 22.69
N LYS A 232 10.40 4.73 23.25
CA LYS A 232 9.64 4.39 24.45
C LYS A 232 8.43 3.58 24.02
N CYS A 233 8.58 2.26 24.01
CA CYS A 233 7.46 1.35 23.87
C CYS A 233 6.53 1.48 25.09
N ASP A 234 5.23 1.24 24.91
CA ASP A 234 4.31 1.14 26.05
C ASP A 234 4.50 -0.21 26.79
N THR A 235 3.68 -0.48 27.81
CA THR A 235 3.72 -1.75 28.55
C THR A 235 3.44 -2.98 27.69
N ILE A 236 2.88 -2.80 26.48
CA ILE A 236 2.51 -3.84 25.51
C ILE A 236 3.62 -3.99 24.44
N GLY A 237 4.66 -3.15 24.50
CA GLY A 237 5.81 -3.19 23.61
C GLY A 237 5.62 -2.30 22.37
N CYS A 238 6.63 -2.30 21.50
CA CYS A 238 6.57 -1.49 20.29
C CYS A 238 5.66 -2.13 19.24
N GLN A 239 4.72 -1.32 18.73
CA GLN A 239 3.73 -1.73 17.73
C GLN A 239 4.10 -1.18 16.35
N LEU A 240 4.05 -2.03 15.34
CA LEU A 240 4.09 -1.59 13.95
C LEU A 240 2.77 -0.91 13.59
N LYS A 241 2.85 0.30 13.03
CA LYS A 241 1.68 1.05 12.55
C LYS A 241 1.71 1.18 11.03
N ILE A 242 0.68 0.71 10.35
CA ILE A 242 0.55 0.90 8.90
C ILE A 242 -0.61 1.85 8.65
N PHE A 243 -0.34 2.93 7.94
CA PHE A 243 -1.32 3.93 7.55
C PHE A 243 -1.69 3.75 6.09
N VAL A 244 -2.97 3.84 5.78
CA VAL A 244 -3.48 3.88 4.40
C VAL A 244 -4.12 5.24 4.18
N ALA A 245 -3.64 5.94 3.15
CA ALA A 245 -4.14 7.24 2.74
C ALA A 245 -4.57 7.22 1.27
N TRP A 246 -5.60 7.99 0.97
CA TRP A 246 -6.25 8.04 -0.33
C TRP A 246 -5.96 9.38 -1.00
N ALA A 247 -5.50 9.32 -2.25
CA ALA A 247 -5.27 10.45 -3.13
C ALA A 247 -6.17 10.36 -4.37
N GLY A 248 -6.42 11.50 -5.03
CA GLY A 248 -7.23 11.54 -6.24
C GLY A 248 -8.70 11.88 -6.00
N VAL A 249 -9.60 11.21 -6.70
CA VAL A 249 -11.02 11.56 -6.77
C VAL A 249 -11.90 10.32 -6.59
N ASP A 250 -12.93 10.43 -5.77
CA ASP A 250 -13.90 9.35 -5.54
C ASP A 250 -14.94 9.23 -6.67
N ARG A 251 -15.84 8.25 -6.57
CA ARG A 251 -16.88 7.99 -7.59
C ARG A 251 -17.88 9.12 -7.78
N PHE A 252 -17.91 10.09 -6.88
CA PHE A 252 -18.80 11.24 -6.91
C PHE A 252 -18.08 12.52 -7.39
N GLY A 253 -16.82 12.41 -7.83
CA GLY A 253 -16.03 13.56 -8.25
C GLY A 253 -15.43 14.35 -7.09
N LYS A 254 -15.54 13.86 -5.84
CA LYS A 254 -14.98 14.53 -4.67
C LYS A 254 -13.50 14.18 -4.50
N LYS A 255 -12.66 15.20 -4.30
CA LYS A 255 -11.22 15.02 -4.02
C LYS A 255 -11.01 14.34 -2.66
N CYS A 256 -10.13 13.35 -2.62
CA CYS A 256 -9.71 12.73 -1.37
C CYS A 256 -8.85 13.69 -0.53
N ILE A 257 -9.18 13.83 0.75
CA ILE A 257 -8.52 14.68 1.74
C ILE A 257 -7.54 13.92 2.63
N SER A 258 -7.66 12.59 2.73
CA SER A 258 -6.81 11.79 3.63
C SER A 258 -5.31 11.85 3.28
N ILE A 259 -4.95 12.06 2.00
CA ILE A 259 -3.56 12.30 1.60
C ILE A 259 -2.93 13.53 2.27
N ASN A 260 -3.72 14.57 2.57
CA ASN A 260 -3.23 15.78 3.24
C ASN A 260 -3.02 15.58 4.75
N LYS A 261 -3.41 14.41 5.27
CA LYS A 261 -3.32 14.04 6.69
C LYS A 261 -2.20 13.03 6.96
N ILE A 262 -1.38 12.67 5.96
CA ILE A 262 -0.33 11.66 6.16
C ILE A 262 0.78 12.14 7.10
N PRO A 263 1.24 11.31 8.06
CA PRO A 263 2.33 11.67 8.97
C PRO A 263 3.65 11.99 8.25
N SER A 264 3.91 11.41 7.09
CA SER A 264 5.18 11.58 6.38
C SER A 264 5.39 12.98 5.80
N ALA A 265 4.31 13.76 5.59
CA ALA A 265 4.41 15.19 5.28
C ALA A 265 5.01 16.01 6.44
N PHE A 266 5.06 15.42 7.63
CA PHE A 266 5.61 16.03 8.82
C PHE A 266 6.91 15.31 9.16
N ARG A 267 8.02 15.84 8.63
CA ARG A 267 9.42 15.49 8.98
C ARG A 267 9.66 15.22 10.47
N LYS A 268 8.85 15.85 11.33
CA LYS A 268 8.85 15.69 12.79
C LYS A 268 8.37 14.31 13.24
N TYR A 269 7.32 13.73 12.65
CA TYR A 269 6.76 12.44 13.08
C TYR A 269 7.60 11.24 12.62
N SER A 270 8.45 11.44 11.61
CA SER A 270 9.33 10.39 11.08
C SER A 270 10.66 10.22 11.80
N THR A 271 11.12 11.27 12.46
CA THR A 271 12.45 11.35 13.09
C THR A 271 12.39 11.48 14.61
N THR A 272 11.23 11.84 15.17
CA THR A 272 11.06 12.06 16.61
C THR A 272 10.44 10.82 17.26
N PRO A 273 11.05 10.25 18.31
CA PRO A 273 10.46 9.16 19.07
C PRO A 273 9.05 9.50 19.56
N ILE A 274 8.13 8.53 19.57
CA ILE A 274 6.72 8.72 19.99
C ILE A 274 6.59 9.41 21.37
N SER A 275 7.55 9.22 22.26
CA SER A 275 7.58 9.88 23.56
C SER A 275 7.83 11.38 23.52
N GLU A 276 8.43 11.89 22.45
CA GLU A 276 8.75 13.30 22.22
C GLU A 276 7.71 13.96 21.29
N LEU A 277 6.77 13.18 20.76
CA LEU A 277 5.65 13.64 19.93
C LEU A 277 4.44 14.18 20.71
N GLY A 278 4.55 14.33 22.05
CA GLY A 278 3.45 14.71 22.94
C GLY A 278 2.63 15.90 22.46
N LEU A 279 1.30 15.85 22.68
CA LEU A 279 0.22 16.84 22.39
C LEU A 279 0.16 17.50 20.99
N GLY A 280 1.27 17.67 20.28
CA GLY A 280 1.35 18.23 18.94
C GLY A 280 0.74 17.30 17.88
N LEU A 281 0.85 15.97 18.05
CA LEU A 281 0.18 15.01 17.17
C LEU A 281 -1.35 15.07 17.35
N LEU A 282 -1.86 15.29 18.57
CA LEU A 282 -3.28 15.53 18.79
C LEU A 282 -3.69 16.90 18.23
N ASN A 283 -2.91 17.96 18.44
CA ASN A 283 -3.29 19.28 17.94
C ASN A 283 -3.21 19.41 16.40
N ASP A 284 -2.17 18.87 15.76
CA ASP A 284 -2.01 18.94 14.31
C ASP A 284 -3.02 18.05 13.56
N PHE A 285 -3.45 16.94 14.16
CA PHE A 285 -4.45 16.06 13.57
C PHE A 285 -5.89 16.46 13.95
N ILE A 286 -6.17 16.86 15.19
CA ILE A 286 -7.52 17.23 15.64
C ILE A 286 -7.90 18.63 15.18
N TYR A 287 -7.06 19.67 15.33
CA TYR A 287 -7.46 21.03 14.97
C TYR A 287 -7.53 21.27 13.46
N ARG A 288 -6.73 20.56 12.63
CA ARG A 288 -6.89 20.62 11.16
C ARG A 288 -8.09 19.81 10.66
N VAL A 289 -8.52 18.80 11.42
CA VAL A 289 -9.80 18.13 11.16
C VAL A 289 -10.93 19.10 11.47
N ASP A 290 -10.93 19.73 12.64
CA ASP A 290 -12.01 20.63 13.07
C ASP A 290 -12.17 21.86 12.16
N SER A 291 -11.06 22.45 11.68
CA SER A 291 -11.13 23.60 10.75
C SER A 291 -11.66 23.26 9.35
N ASN A 292 -11.70 21.98 8.96
CA ASN A 292 -12.23 21.52 7.67
C ASN A 292 -13.51 20.67 7.79
N THR A 293 -13.95 20.31 9.00
CA THR A 293 -15.19 19.55 9.24
C THR A 293 -16.30 20.35 9.93
N ALA A 294 -16.07 21.63 10.24
CA ALA A 294 -17.04 22.45 10.95
C ALA A 294 -18.35 22.79 10.20
N ASN A 295 -18.56 22.32 8.96
CA ASN A 295 -19.91 22.38 8.36
C ASN A 295 -20.15 21.31 7.28
N PRO A 296 -20.85 20.20 7.59
CA PRO A 296 -21.27 19.21 6.59
C PRO A 296 -22.31 19.73 5.58
N ASN A 297 -22.84 20.95 5.76
CA ASN A 297 -23.92 21.51 4.94
C ASN A 297 -23.46 22.67 4.03
N GLN A 298 -22.16 22.86 3.80
CA GLN A 298 -21.65 23.88 2.86
C GLN A 298 -20.61 23.36 1.84
N ALA A 299 -20.58 22.05 1.55
CA ALA A 299 -19.74 21.46 0.51
C ALA A 299 -20.55 20.57 -0.43
#